data_AF-A0A401Q1T5-F1
#
_entry.id   AF-A0A401Q1T5-F1
#
_cell.length_a   1.000
_cell.length_b   1.000
_cell.length_c   1.000
_cell.angle_alpha   90.00
_cell.angle_beta   90.00
_cell.angle_gamma   90.00
#
_symmetry.space_group_name_H-M   'P 1'
#
loop_
_entity.id
_entity.type
_entity.pdbx_description
1 polymer ?
#
loop_
_entity_poly.entity_id
_entity_poly.type
_entity_poly.pdbx_seq_one_letter_code
_entity_poly.pdbx_strand_id
1 'polypeptide(L)'
;MGDVGSKGDVGSTVVPISAPWGVFGYLENGKIQHKFRVFLEIVPEVINPPESTDPTVKTVFAPPVWYYTRAFDKKVDEEQIEERVIQFQKDLEQDNQPFNGTFFVIAFFNSHGLMGLGFENAGE
;
A
#
# COMPACT_ATOMS: atom_id res chain seq x y z
N MET A 1 27.66 -34.76 -25.87
CA MET A 1 28.21 -33.40 -26.06
C MET A 1 27.32 -32.70 -27.07
N GLY A 2 26.64 -31.62 -26.66
CA GLY A 2 25.68 -30.90 -27.50
C GLY A 2 24.63 -30.20 -26.66
N ASP A 3 25.11 -29.26 -25.85
CA ASP A 3 24.46 -28.00 -25.47
C ASP A 3 22.94 -28.02 -25.20
N VAL A 4 22.57 -28.27 -23.94
CA VAL A 4 21.29 -27.80 -23.39
C VAL A 4 21.57 -26.45 -22.77
N GLY A 5 21.61 -25.42 -23.62
CA GLY A 5 21.52 -24.04 -23.18
C GLY A 5 20.14 -23.80 -22.60
N SER A 6 19.95 -24.15 -21.32
CA SER A 6 18.81 -23.67 -20.54
C SER A 6 19.02 -22.17 -20.33
N LYS A 7 18.49 -21.37 -21.26
CA LYS A 7 18.14 -19.98 -20.95
C LYS A 7 17.21 -20.04 -19.75
N GLY A 8 17.70 -19.64 -18.58
CA GLY A 8 16.92 -19.65 -17.35
C GLY A 8 15.64 -18.85 -17.55
N ASP A 9 14.51 -19.51 -17.34
CA ASP A 9 13.20 -18.88 -17.31
C ASP A 9 13.19 -17.84 -16.18
N VAL A 10 13.23 -16.57 -16.56
CA VAL A 10 12.94 -15.43 -15.67
C VAL A 10 11.51 -15.55 -15.09
N GLY A 11 10.67 -16.44 -15.63
CA GLY A 11 9.32 -16.76 -15.14
C GLY A 11 9.23 -17.76 -13.97
N SER A 12 10.34 -18.21 -13.37
CA SER A 12 10.33 -19.26 -12.32
C SER A 12 10.70 -18.78 -10.91
N THR A 13 11.11 -17.53 -10.74
CA THR A 13 11.50 -17.00 -9.44
C THR A 13 10.27 -16.67 -8.60
N VAL A 14 10.03 -17.45 -7.55
CA VAL A 14 9.01 -17.15 -6.55
C VAL A 14 9.51 -16.04 -5.64
N VAL A 15 8.79 -14.91 -5.61
CA VAL A 15 9.09 -13.77 -4.73
C VAL A 15 8.18 -13.84 -3.50
N PRO A 16 8.70 -14.14 -2.30
CA PRO A 16 7.90 -14.11 -1.09
C PRO A 16 7.44 -12.68 -0.75
N ILE A 17 6.17 -12.58 -0.36
CA ILE A 17 5.52 -11.34 0.06
C ILE A 17 5.15 -11.40 1.55
N SER A 18 5.15 -10.24 2.21
CA SER A 18 4.69 -10.06 3.59
C SER A 18 3.40 -9.25 3.64
N ALA A 19 2.73 -9.34 4.79
CA ALA A 19 1.75 -8.33 5.18
C ALA A 19 2.48 -7.04 5.64
N PRO A 20 1.84 -5.87 5.50
CA PRO A 20 0.54 -5.66 4.88
C PRO A 20 0.55 -5.70 3.34
N TRP A 21 -0.61 -6.01 2.78
CA TRP A 21 -0.99 -5.69 1.41
C TRP A 21 -1.99 -4.55 1.46
N GLY A 22 -2.04 -3.71 0.44
CA GLY A 22 -2.84 -2.50 0.59
C GLY A 22 -3.05 -1.68 -0.66
N VAL A 23 -3.65 -0.53 -0.44
CA VAL A 23 -4.09 0.39 -1.48
C VAL A 23 -3.74 1.82 -1.09
N PHE A 24 -3.12 2.55 -2.02
CA PHE A 24 -3.10 4.01 -2.00
C PHE A 24 -4.33 4.52 -2.74
N GLY A 25 -5.15 5.32 -2.05
CA GLY A 25 -6.26 6.07 -2.64
C GLY A 25 -5.95 7.57 -2.63
N TYR A 26 -6.51 8.31 -3.57
CA TYR A 26 -6.26 9.75 -3.73
C TYR A 26 -7.50 10.55 -3.34
N LEU A 27 -7.27 11.73 -2.76
CA LEU A 27 -8.32 12.67 -2.42
C LEU A 27 -8.22 13.90 -3.31
N GLU A 28 -9.35 14.36 -3.83
CA GLU A 28 -9.47 15.66 -4.50
C GLU A 28 -10.71 16.37 -3.95
N ASN A 29 -10.52 17.58 -3.42
CA ASN A 29 -11.61 18.38 -2.82
C ASN A 29 -12.43 17.59 -1.76
N GLY A 30 -11.75 16.75 -0.97
CA GLY A 30 -12.39 15.94 0.08
C GLY A 30 -13.17 14.73 -0.40
N LYS A 31 -13.02 14.33 -1.67
CA LYS A 31 -13.64 13.12 -2.24
C LYS A 31 -12.59 12.11 -2.69
N ILE A 32 -12.90 10.82 -2.51
CA ILE A 32 -12.04 9.75 -3.01
C ILE A 32 -12.10 9.71 -4.54
N GLN A 33 -10.95 9.74 -5.17
CA GLN A 33 -10.80 9.45 -6.58
C GLN A 33 -10.81 7.93 -6.75
N HIS A 34 -11.64 7.42 -7.67
CA HIS A 34 -11.72 5.99 -8.01
C HIS A 34 -10.51 5.54 -8.86
N LYS A 35 -9.31 5.91 -8.40
CA LYS A 35 -8.02 5.59 -8.95
C LYS A 35 -7.19 5.09 -7.79
N PHE A 36 -6.70 3.86 -7.91
CA PHE A 36 -6.04 3.18 -6.82
C PHE A 36 -4.71 2.62 -7.27
N ARG A 37 -3.72 2.64 -6.38
CA ARG A 37 -2.49 1.89 -6.55
C ARG A 37 -2.42 0.81 -5.49
N VAL A 38 -2.41 -0.44 -5.92
CA VAL A 38 -2.23 -1.59 -5.03
C VAL A 38 -0.75 -1.77 -4.74
N PHE A 39 -0.42 -2.17 -3.51
CA PHE A 39 0.94 -2.56 -3.14
C PHE A 39 0.95 -3.89 -2.40
N LEU A 40 2.07 -4.58 -2.55
CA LEU A 40 2.46 -5.76 -1.79
C LEU A 40 3.85 -5.49 -1.23
N GLU A 41 4.10 -5.90 0.00
CA GLU A 41 5.44 -5.83 0.56
C GLU A 41 6.22 -7.09 0.18
N ILE A 42 7.43 -6.89 -0.31
CA ILE A 42 8.39 -7.96 -0.54
C ILE A 42 9.16 -8.13 0.78
N VAL A 43 9.37 -9.38 1.19
CA VAL A 43 10.08 -9.65 2.45
C VAL A 43 11.51 -9.07 2.43
N PRO A 44 12.04 -8.58 3.56
CA PRO A 44 13.36 -7.92 3.61
C PRO A 44 14.53 -8.78 3.12
N GLU A 45 14.41 -10.11 3.15
CA GLU A 45 15.42 -11.05 2.69
C GLU A 45 15.64 -11.00 1.17
N VAL A 46 14.67 -10.48 0.41
CA VAL A 46 14.77 -10.33 -1.05
C VAL A 46 15.36 -8.96 -1.38
N ILE A 47 16.68 -8.91 -1.47
CA ILE A 47 17.42 -7.66 -1.73
C ILE A 47 17.20 -7.16 -3.17
N ASN A 48 17.14 -8.08 -4.14
CA ASN A 48 17.02 -7.77 -5.57
C ASN A 48 15.89 -8.61 -6.19
N PRO A 49 14.62 -8.19 -6.03
CA PRO A 49 13.51 -8.87 -6.68
C PRO A 49 13.65 -8.77 -8.20
N PRO A 50 13.25 -9.82 -8.96
CA PRO A 50 13.24 -9.78 -10.41
C PRO A 50 12.31 -8.67 -10.92
N GLU A 51 12.64 -8.09 -12.07
CA GLU A 51 11.75 -7.14 -12.73
C GLU A 51 10.47 -7.83 -13.22
N SER A 52 9.34 -7.14 -13.06
CA SER A 52 8.06 -7.61 -13.58
C SER A 52 8.01 -7.47 -15.10
N THR A 53 7.48 -8.47 -15.79
CA THR A 53 7.16 -8.39 -17.23
C THR A 53 5.85 -7.65 -17.51
N ASP A 54 5.02 -7.44 -16.48
CA ASP A 54 3.81 -6.61 -16.58
C ASP A 54 4.19 -5.12 -16.43
N PRO A 55 3.95 -4.27 -17.45
CA PRO A 55 4.34 -2.86 -17.43
C PRO A 55 3.56 -2.00 -16.42
N THR A 56 2.45 -2.52 -15.88
CA THR A 56 1.67 -1.84 -14.83
C THR A 56 2.23 -2.09 -13.43
N VAL A 57 3.10 -3.08 -13.27
CA VAL A 57 3.72 -3.47 -12.00
C VAL A 57 5.15 -2.92 -11.95
N LYS A 58 5.50 -2.29 -10.84
CA LYS A 58 6.83 -1.74 -10.59
C LYS A 58 7.30 -2.08 -9.19
N THR A 59 8.52 -2.58 -9.08
CA THR A 59 9.24 -2.63 -7.81
C THR A 59 9.62 -1.21 -7.41
N VAL A 60 9.28 -0.83 -6.19
CA VAL A 60 9.63 0.49 -5.64
C VAL A 60 10.41 0.32 -4.36
N PHE A 61 11.56 0.98 -4.30
CA PHE A 61 12.36 1.15 -3.10
C PHE A 61 12.13 2.58 -2.62
N ALA A 62 11.49 2.74 -1.47
CA ALA A 62 11.20 4.03 -0.87
C ALA A 62 11.94 4.18 0.47
N PRO A 63 12.32 5.40 0.86
CA PRO A 63 12.79 5.65 2.22
C PRO A 63 11.68 5.33 3.24
N PRO A 64 12.02 5.15 4.52
CA PRO A 64 11.02 5.01 5.57
C PRO A 64 10.08 6.22 5.58
N VAL A 65 8.79 5.95 5.75
CA VAL A 65 7.73 6.96 5.85
C VAL A 65 6.99 6.76 7.17
N TRP A 66 6.67 7.85 7.84
CA TRP A 66 5.85 7.82 9.06
C TRP A 66 4.39 8.07 8.71
N TYR A 67 3.49 7.29 9.30
CA TYR A 67 2.05 7.42 9.09
C TYR A 67 1.34 7.64 10.42
N TYR A 68 0.37 8.56 10.44
CA TYR A 68 -0.70 8.48 11.42
C TYR A 68 -1.64 7.36 10.99
N THR A 69 -1.96 6.44 11.90
CA THR A 69 -2.78 5.28 11.56
C THR A 69 -3.97 5.11 12.49
N ARG A 70 -5.07 4.61 11.94
CA ARG A 70 -6.25 4.17 12.66
C ARG A 70 -6.55 2.72 12.28
N ALA A 71 -6.56 1.84 13.27
CA ALA A 71 -6.81 0.43 13.07
C ALA A 71 -8.30 0.10 13.21
N PHE A 72 -8.75 -0.89 12.44
CA PHE A 72 -10.09 -1.44 12.47
C PHE A 72 -10.03 -2.96 12.39
N ASP A 73 -10.96 -3.64 13.05
CA ASP A 73 -11.03 -5.09 13.18
C ASP A 73 -12.27 -5.70 12.50
N LYS A 74 -12.92 -4.94 11.62
CA LYS A 74 -14.14 -5.34 10.91
C LYS A 74 -14.02 -5.06 9.42
N LYS A 75 -14.50 -6.00 8.62
CA LYS A 75 -14.75 -5.77 7.18
C LYS A 75 -15.72 -4.60 7.02
N VAL A 76 -15.44 -3.80 6.01
CA VAL A 76 -16.24 -2.63 5.63
C VAL A 76 -16.47 -2.61 4.14
N ASP A 77 -17.56 -1.98 3.74
CA ASP A 77 -17.82 -1.61 2.36
C ASP A 77 -17.15 -0.28 1.98
N GLU A 78 -17.31 0.12 0.72
CA GLU A 78 -16.71 1.32 0.14
C GLU A 78 -17.21 2.61 0.79
N GLU A 79 -18.51 2.72 1.07
CA GLU A 79 -19.12 3.91 1.67
C GLU A 79 -18.58 4.12 3.10
N GLN A 80 -18.48 3.03 3.87
CA GLN A 80 -17.87 3.06 5.20
C GLN A 80 -16.38 3.39 5.16
N ILE A 81 -15.65 3.00 4.10
CA ILE A 81 -14.26 3.41 3.91
C ILE A 81 -14.18 4.92 3.70
N GLU A 82 -15.02 5.47 2.82
CA GLU A 82 -15.03 6.91 2.54
C GLU A 82 -15.33 7.73 3.80
N GLU A 83 -16.36 7.34 4.55
CA GLU A 83 -16.69 7.98 5.84
C GLU A 83 -15.50 7.95 6.82
N ARG A 84 -14.81 6.82 6.93
CA ARG A 84 -13.66 6.67 7.84
C ARG A 84 -12.46 7.50 7.40
N VAL A 85 -12.19 7.58 6.09
CA VAL A 85 -11.14 8.42 5.53
C VAL A 85 -11.39 9.89 5.87
N ILE A 86 -12.60 10.37 5.56
CA ILE A 86 -13.00 11.76 5.82
C ILE A 86 -12.97 12.07 7.32
N GLN A 87 -13.49 11.16 8.15
CA GLN A 87 -13.48 11.37 9.60
C GLN A 87 -12.05 11.42 10.15
N PHE A 88 -11.18 10.50 9.72
CA PHE A 88 -9.81 10.49 10.20
C PHE A 88 -9.03 11.74 9.77
N GLN A 89 -9.24 12.21 8.54
CA GLN A 89 -8.70 13.48 8.07
C GLN A 89 -9.12 14.65 8.97
N LYS A 90 -10.43 14.77 9.27
CA LYS A 90 -10.95 15.83 10.16
C LYS A 90 -10.36 15.77 11.56
N ASP A 91 -10.20 14.57 12.10
CA ASP A 91 -9.62 14.38 13.44
C ASP A 91 -8.16 14.88 13.46
N LEU A 92 -7.36 14.55 12.44
CA LEU A 92 -5.98 15.05 12.32
C LEU A 92 -5.92 16.58 12.16
N GLU A 93 -6.84 17.17 11.40
CA GLU A 93 -6.98 18.62 11.24
C GLU A 93 -7.33 19.30 12.58
N GLN A 94 -8.28 18.75 13.33
CA GLN A 94 -8.68 19.25 14.65
C GLN A 94 -7.53 19.18 15.67
N ASP A 95 -6.73 18.13 15.60
CA ASP A 95 -5.57 17.91 16.45
C ASP A 95 -4.32 18.71 15.99
N ASN A 96 -4.45 19.54 14.95
CA ASN A 96 -3.35 20.30 14.32
C ASN A 96 -2.13 19.43 13.96
N GLN A 97 -2.38 18.18 13.54
CA GLN A 97 -1.30 17.29 13.10
C GLN A 97 -0.86 17.68 11.68
N PRO A 98 0.45 17.71 11.39
CA PRO A 98 0.94 17.92 10.03
C PRO A 98 0.84 16.62 9.24
N PHE A 99 -0.05 16.53 8.25
CA PHE A 99 -0.18 15.33 7.42
C PHE A 99 -0.40 15.68 5.94
N ASN A 100 -0.08 14.72 5.06
CA ASN A 100 -0.38 14.81 3.66
C ASN A 100 -1.84 14.42 3.39
N GLY A 101 -2.70 15.41 3.17
CA GLY A 101 -4.13 15.21 2.88
C GLY A 101 -4.46 14.85 1.42
N THR A 102 -3.48 14.63 0.55
CA THR A 102 -3.71 14.36 -0.88
C THR A 102 -3.95 12.88 -1.21
N PHE A 103 -3.49 11.97 -0.34
CA PHE A 103 -3.72 10.55 -0.47
C PHE A 103 -3.81 9.87 0.88
N PHE A 104 -4.40 8.69 0.91
CA PHE A 104 -4.51 7.83 2.08
C PHE A 104 -4.05 6.41 1.73
N VAL A 105 -3.70 5.65 2.76
CA VAL A 105 -3.30 4.24 2.64
C VAL A 105 -4.28 3.37 3.40
N ILE A 106 -4.74 2.30 2.78
CA ILE A 106 -5.39 1.19 3.47
C ILE A 106 -4.44 0.00 3.45
N ALA A 107 -4.02 -0.45 4.64
CA ALA A 107 -3.16 -1.61 4.84
C ALA A 107 -3.99 -2.74 5.46
N PHE A 108 -4.12 -3.87 4.77
CA PHE A 108 -4.77 -5.07 5.27
C PHE A 108 -3.72 -6.00 5.88
N PHE A 109 -3.98 -6.54 7.07
CA PHE A 109 -3.06 -7.46 7.75
C PHE A 109 -3.54 -8.91 7.70
N ASN A 110 -4.83 -9.13 7.48
CA ASN A 110 -5.40 -10.45 7.29
C ASN A 110 -6.68 -10.40 6.43
N SER A 111 -7.17 -11.57 6.03
CA SER A 111 -8.42 -11.73 5.28
C SER A 111 -9.69 -11.62 6.14
N HIS A 112 -9.53 -11.51 7.46
CA HIS A 112 -10.63 -11.42 8.44
C HIS A 112 -11.05 -9.97 8.73
N GLY A 113 -10.38 -8.98 8.13
CA GLY A 113 -10.77 -7.57 8.20
C GLY A 113 -9.93 -6.72 9.16
N LEU A 114 -8.80 -7.22 9.65
CA LEU A 114 -7.83 -6.36 10.34
C LEU A 114 -7.18 -5.44 9.30
N MET A 115 -7.45 -4.15 9.41
CA MET A 115 -6.93 -3.13 8.51
C MET A 115 -6.48 -1.88 9.27
N GLY A 116 -5.47 -1.20 8.73
CA GLY A 116 -5.10 0.15 9.09
C GLY A 116 -5.47 1.12 7.98
N LEU A 117 -6.01 2.27 8.35
CA LEU A 117 -6.09 3.45 7.49
C LEU A 117 -5.00 4.42 7.91
N GLY A 118 -4.30 5.04 6.98
CA GLY A 118 -3.23 5.97 7.30
C GLY A 118 -3.12 7.19 6.39
N PHE A 119 -2.64 8.29 6.97
CA PHE A 119 -2.16 9.47 6.27
C PHE A 119 -0.68 9.66 6.59
N GLU A 120 0.11 9.95 5.56
CA GLU A 120 1.54 10.21 5.73
C GLU A 120 1.74 11.46 6.58
N ASN A 121 2.66 11.39 7.55
CA ASN A 121 3.08 12.52 8.34
C ASN A 121 3.89 13.47 7.45
N ALA A 122 3.49 14.76 7.43
CA ALA A 122 4.15 15.80 6.65
C ALA A 122 5.04 16.73 7.51
N GLY A 123 5.15 16.45 8.81
CA GLY A 123 6.04 17.15 9.73
C GLY A 123 7.35 16.40 9.91
N GLU A 124 8.44 17.02 9.48
CA GLU A 124 9.79 16.79 10.00
C GLU A 124 10.19 17.95 10.92
#